data_AF-A0A8T0VCQ6-F1
#
_entry.id   AF-A0A8T0VCQ6-F1
#
_cell.length_a   1.000
_cell.length_b   1.000
_cell.length_c   1.000
_cell.angle_alpha   90.00
_cell.angle_beta   90.00
_cell.angle_gamma   90.00
#
_symmetry.space_group_name_H-M   'P 1'
#
loop_
_entity.id
_entity.type
_entity.pdbx_description
1 polymer ?
#
loop_
_entity_poly.entity_id
_entity_poly.type
_entity_poly.pdbx_seq_one_letter_code
_entity_poly.pdbx_strand_id
1 'polypeptide(L)'
;MVIKSISEIRIGKELWKIKARVTRVWNAILLGSCEQLSLDMILIDQQGTMKHEVIDKAYMEKFKPLIEEGNVYIIANVRVTPAAQKYRPVENDKILSFMLTTTLKKIKDTEDIPKYSFKFINTDMLSGRINVDMYLSGNITDFIFFYTISLIRQPSNMRTNFGLTKIRDIVLLIE
;
A
#
# COMPACT_ATOMS: atom_id res chain seq x y z
N MET A 1 12.47 -18.36 14.51
CA MET A 1 11.19 -17.63 14.51
C MET A 1 10.23 -18.29 13.52
N VAL A 2 9.03 -18.65 13.97
CA VAL A 2 7.98 -19.29 13.14
C VAL A 2 7.29 -18.24 12.28
N ILE A 3 6.88 -18.61 11.07
CA ILE A 3 6.11 -17.71 10.18
C ILE A 3 4.69 -17.57 10.74
N LYS A 4 4.22 -16.32 10.86
CA LYS A 4 2.88 -15.97 11.33
C LYS A 4 2.06 -15.28 10.25
N SER A 5 0.75 -15.41 10.33
CA SER A 5 -0.18 -14.60 9.52
C SER A 5 -0.15 -13.14 9.98
N ILE A 6 -0.42 -12.23 9.05
CA ILE A 6 -0.56 -10.80 9.34
C ILE A 6 -1.70 -10.53 10.34
N SER A 7 -2.72 -11.39 10.42
CA SER A 7 -3.82 -11.23 11.37
C SER A 7 -3.43 -11.57 12.82
N GLU A 8 -2.39 -12.40 13.01
CA GLU A 8 -1.91 -12.84 14.33
C GLU A 8 -1.00 -11.83 15.01
N ILE A 9 -0.29 -10.99 14.25
CA ILE A 9 0.71 -10.08 14.80
C ILE A 9 0.08 -9.01 15.72
N ARG A 10 0.80 -8.66 16.79
CA ARG A 10 0.35 -7.72 17.82
C ARG A 10 1.40 -6.65 18.09
N ILE A 11 0.94 -5.49 18.56
CA ILE A 11 1.84 -4.42 19.04
C ILE A 11 2.56 -4.95 20.28
N GLY A 12 3.87 -4.75 20.34
CA GLY A 12 4.69 -5.15 21.46
C GLY A 12 6.17 -5.07 21.17
N LYS A 13 6.97 -5.60 22.09
CA LYS A 13 8.44 -5.75 21.90
C LYS A 13 8.80 -6.97 21.06
N GLU A 14 7.83 -7.85 20.80
CA GLU A 14 8.01 -9.05 20.00
C GLU A 14 8.36 -8.70 18.55
N LEU A 15 9.23 -9.52 17.98
CA LEU A 15 9.61 -9.44 16.59
C LEU A 15 8.89 -10.54 15.83
N TRP A 16 8.40 -10.18 14.65
CA TRP A 16 7.59 -11.09 13.85
C TRP A 16 8.33 -11.55 12.61
N LYS A 17 7.90 -12.70 12.10
CA LYS A 17 8.29 -13.25 10.82
C LYS A 17 7.03 -13.57 10.02
N ILE A 18 6.94 -13.04 8.81
CA ILE A 18 5.77 -13.17 7.94
C ILE A 18 6.20 -13.65 6.54
N LYS A 19 5.25 -14.26 5.82
CA LYS A 19 5.35 -14.56 4.39
C LYS A 19 4.28 -13.73 3.69
N ALA A 20 4.67 -12.82 2.82
CA ALA A 20 3.75 -11.89 2.18
C ALA A 20 4.21 -11.49 0.79
N ARG A 21 3.25 -11.13 -0.07
CA ARG A 21 3.49 -10.49 -1.36
C ARG A 21 3.49 -8.97 -1.21
N VAL A 22 4.43 -8.30 -1.86
CA VAL A 22 4.44 -6.84 -1.99
C VAL A 22 3.50 -6.46 -3.12
N THR A 23 2.40 -5.77 -2.81
CA THR A 23 1.39 -5.39 -3.82
C THR A 23 1.64 -4.00 -4.38
N ARG A 24 2.12 -3.08 -3.54
CA ARG A 24 2.42 -1.68 -3.90
C ARG A 24 3.57 -1.14 -3.07
N VAL A 25 4.37 -0.25 -3.68
CA VAL A 25 5.50 0.44 -3.07
C VAL A 25 5.51 1.90 -3.55
N TRP A 26 5.68 2.86 -2.64
CA TRP A 26 5.78 4.27 -3.01
C TRP A 26 6.70 5.05 -2.07
N ASN A 27 7.29 6.13 -2.60
CA ASN A 27 8.01 7.09 -1.77
C ASN A 27 7.00 8.03 -1.12
N ALA A 28 6.93 8.05 0.22
CA ALA A 28 6.20 9.06 0.96
C ALA A 28 7.03 10.35 1.01
N ILE A 29 6.42 11.47 0.61
CA ILE A 29 7.12 12.74 0.41
C ILE A 29 6.40 13.83 1.20
N LEU A 30 7.17 14.69 1.88
CA LEU A 30 6.64 15.88 2.53
C LEU A 30 6.23 16.91 1.49
N LEU A 31 4.96 17.30 1.51
CA LEU A 31 4.44 18.36 0.67
C LEU A 31 5.07 19.71 1.08
N GLY A 32 5.62 20.43 0.11
CA GLY A 32 6.30 21.71 0.31
C GLY A 32 7.81 21.63 0.11
N SER A 33 8.50 20.71 0.80
CA SER A 33 9.95 20.53 0.65
C SER A 33 10.35 19.50 -0.40
N CYS A 34 9.40 18.67 -0.87
CA CYS A 34 9.66 17.50 -1.71
C CYS A 34 10.66 16.49 -1.09
N GLU A 35 10.85 16.55 0.23
CA GLU A 35 11.72 15.63 0.96
C GLU A 35 11.06 14.25 1.09
N GLN A 36 11.80 13.19 0.76
CA GLN A 36 11.34 11.83 0.99
C GLN A 36 11.45 11.46 2.48
N LEU A 37 10.31 11.12 3.08
CA LEU A 37 10.17 10.76 4.49
C LEU A 37 10.35 9.26 4.73
N SER A 38 9.77 8.44 3.85
CA SER A 38 9.81 6.98 3.96
C SER A 38 9.59 6.30 2.61
N LEU A 39 9.85 5.00 2.60
CA LEU A 39 9.40 4.09 1.55
C LEU A 39 8.29 3.24 2.15
N ASP A 40 7.09 3.39 1.62
CA ASP A 40 5.90 2.73 2.12
C ASP A 40 5.51 1.60 1.18
N MET A 41 4.88 0.56 1.73
CA MET A 41 4.37 -0.54 0.92
C MET A 41 3.10 -1.18 1.51
N ILE A 42 2.38 -1.91 0.67
CA ILE A 42 1.25 -2.75 1.07
C ILE A 42 1.63 -4.21 0.88
N LEU A 43 1.56 -4.97 1.96
CA LEU A 43 1.73 -6.40 1.98
C LEU A 43 0.39 -7.12 1.99
N ILE A 44 0.35 -8.30 1.37
CA ILE A 44 -0.76 -9.25 1.46
C ILE A 44 -0.24 -10.64 1.85
N ASP A 45 -0.86 -11.30 2.82
CA ASP A 45 -0.53 -12.66 3.20
C ASP A 45 -1.42 -13.70 2.50
N GLN A 46 -1.17 -14.98 2.78
CA GLN A 46 -1.93 -16.11 2.23
C GLN A 46 -3.43 -16.05 2.54
N GLN A 47 -3.84 -15.38 3.63
CA GLN A 47 -5.25 -15.22 4.00
C GLN A 47 -5.90 -14.02 3.28
N GLY A 48 -5.17 -13.31 2.43
CA GLY A 48 -5.64 -12.08 1.79
C GLY A 48 -5.64 -10.86 2.72
N THR A 49 -5.05 -10.98 3.91
CA THR A 49 -4.98 -9.88 4.87
C THR A 49 -3.96 -8.86 4.40
N MET A 50 -4.41 -7.62 4.19
CA MET A 50 -3.53 -6.52 3.80
C MET A 50 -2.98 -5.76 5.02
N LYS A 51 -1.73 -5.33 4.90
CA LYS A 51 -1.05 -4.50 5.90
C LYS A 51 -0.24 -3.41 5.24
N HIS A 52 -0.35 -2.19 5.78
CA HIS A 52 0.57 -1.11 5.46
C HIS A 52 1.87 -1.29 6.24
N GLU A 53 2.98 -1.10 5.54
CA GLU A 53 4.32 -1.18 6.07
C GLU A 53 5.11 0.07 5.70
N VAL A 54 5.94 0.54 6.63
CA VAL A 54 6.73 1.76 6.50
C VAL A 54 8.20 1.42 6.73
N ILE A 55 9.04 1.86 5.80
CA ILE A 55 10.50 1.86 5.92
C ILE A 55 10.95 3.30 6.10
N ASP A 56 11.42 3.61 7.31
CA ASP A 56 11.94 4.94 7.64
C ASP A 56 13.12 5.32 6.75
N LYS A 57 13.29 6.64 6.52
CA LYS A 57 14.37 7.23 5.72
C LYS A 57 15.73 6.61 5.97
N ALA A 58 16.05 6.35 7.24
CA ALA A 58 17.31 5.78 7.71
C ALA A 58 17.62 4.37 7.14
N TYR A 59 16.60 3.63 6.70
CA TYR A 59 16.75 2.25 6.22
C TYR A 59 16.40 2.08 4.73
N MET A 60 15.91 3.12 4.07
CA MET A 60 15.45 3.03 2.68
C MET A 60 16.55 2.57 1.73
N GLU A 61 17.76 3.14 1.83
CA GLU A 61 18.86 2.79 0.92
C GLU A 61 19.22 1.30 0.97
N LYS A 62 19.09 0.69 2.14
CA LYS A 62 19.32 -0.75 2.34
C LYS A 62 18.24 -1.60 1.68
N PHE A 63 16.96 -1.24 1.83
CA PHE A 63 15.85 -2.13 1.48
C PHE A 63 15.23 -1.85 0.12
N LYS A 64 15.26 -0.61 -0.36
CA LYS A 64 14.72 -0.21 -1.67
C LYS A 64 15.20 -1.08 -2.84
N PRO A 65 16.49 -1.42 -2.99
CA PRO A 65 16.94 -2.27 -4.10
C PRO A 65 16.52 -3.75 -3.97
N LEU A 66 16.00 -4.17 -2.81
CA LEU A 66 15.62 -5.57 -2.54
C LEU A 66 14.11 -5.81 -2.75
N ILE A 67 13.32 -4.74 -2.84
CA ILE A 67 11.87 -4.77 -2.89
C ILE A 67 11.40 -4.53 -4.32
N GLU A 68 10.60 -5.46 -4.81
CA GLU A 68 9.97 -5.41 -6.12
C GLU A 68 8.48 -5.71 -5.97
N GLU A 69 7.63 -4.88 -6.55
CA GLU A 69 6.18 -5.12 -6.58
C GLU A 69 5.86 -6.47 -7.26
N GLY A 70 4.79 -7.11 -6.81
CA GLY A 70 4.33 -8.41 -7.29
C GLY A 70 5.05 -9.61 -6.67
N ASN A 71 6.24 -9.45 -6.09
CA ASN A 71 7.03 -10.58 -5.57
C ASN A 71 6.65 -10.98 -4.14
N VAL A 72 6.97 -12.24 -3.81
CA VAL A 72 6.73 -12.83 -2.49
C VAL A 72 8.03 -12.89 -1.67
N TYR A 73 7.91 -12.50 -0.40
CA TYR A 73 9.03 -12.41 0.52
C TYR A 73 8.74 -13.11 1.84
N ILE A 74 9.80 -13.67 2.42
CA ILE A 74 9.87 -13.94 3.86
C ILE A 74 10.53 -12.71 4.51
N ILE A 75 9.78 -12.06 5.39
CA ILE A 75 10.22 -10.86 6.11
C ILE A 75 10.32 -11.22 7.58
N ALA A 76 11.48 -10.99 8.20
CA ALA A 76 11.70 -11.32 9.60
C ALA A 76 12.32 -10.15 10.36
N ASN A 77 12.17 -10.18 11.69
CA ASN A 77 12.58 -9.11 12.59
C ASN A 77 11.87 -7.79 12.27
N VAL A 78 10.55 -7.86 12.02
CA VAL A 78 9.69 -6.68 11.89
C VAL A 78 8.98 -6.37 13.19
N ARG A 79 8.77 -5.09 13.46
CA ARG A 79 8.02 -4.61 14.62
C ARG A 79 6.63 -4.19 14.19
N VAL A 80 5.65 -4.34 15.09
CA VAL A 80 4.30 -3.80 14.90
C VAL A 80 4.16 -2.53 15.74
N THR A 81 3.76 -1.44 15.11
CA THR A 81 3.48 -0.16 15.76
C THR A 81 2.05 0.30 15.47
N PRO A 82 1.48 1.22 16.27
CA PRO A 82 0.22 1.87 15.94
C PRO A 82 0.30 2.57 14.58
N ALA A 83 -0.75 2.45 13.78
CA ALA A 83 -0.84 3.15 12.50
C ALA A 83 -1.03 4.66 12.69
N ALA A 84 -0.70 5.44 11.66
CA ALA A 84 -0.98 6.87 11.64
C ALA A 84 -2.50 7.13 11.77
N GLN A 85 -2.86 8.25 12.39
CA GLN A 85 -4.27 8.61 12.60
C GLN A 85 -5.00 8.97 11.30
N LYS A 86 -4.26 9.43 10.28
CA LYS A 86 -4.79 9.90 8.99
C LYS A 86 -4.09 9.24 7.81
N TYR A 87 -4.76 9.26 6.66
CA TYR A 87 -4.26 8.87 5.34
C TYR A 87 -3.77 7.42 5.23
N ARG A 88 -4.42 6.51 5.95
CA ARG A 88 -4.07 5.09 5.89
C ARG A 88 -4.55 4.49 4.56
N PRO A 89 -3.66 3.81 3.80
CA PRO A 89 -4.04 3.18 2.53
C PRO A 89 -4.83 1.88 2.73
N VAL A 90 -4.73 1.28 3.91
CA VAL A 90 -5.45 0.05 4.28
C VAL A 90 -6.16 0.30 5.61
N GLU A 91 -7.38 -0.21 5.75
CA GLU A 91 -8.16 -0.14 6.99
C GLU A 91 -7.57 -1.02 8.09
N ASN A 92 -6.46 -0.58 8.68
CA ASN A 92 -5.76 -1.27 9.76
C ASN A 92 -5.29 -0.28 10.82
N ASP A 93 -5.44 -0.63 12.10
CA ASP A 93 -5.02 0.18 13.26
C ASP A 93 -3.52 0.05 13.58
N LYS A 94 -2.81 -0.84 12.88
CA LYS A 94 -1.39 -1.15 13.10
C LYS A 94 -0.65 -1.19 11.79
N ILE A 95 0.62 -0.80 11.81
CA ILE A 95 1.55 -0.92 10.70
C ILE A 95 2.72 -1.83 11.07
N LEU A 96 3.37 -2.38 10.04
CA LEU A 96 4.67 -3.00 10.18
C LEU A 96 5.77 -1.95 10.00
N SER A 97 6.81 -2.04 10.80
CA SER A 97 7.96 -1.14 10.76
C SER A 97 9.24 -1.95 10.63
N PHE A 98 10.02 -1.61 9.60
CA PHE A 98 11.33 -2.19 9.38
C PHE A 98 12.34 -1.60 10.36
N MET A 99 13.26 -2.46 10.79
CA MET A 99 14.38 -2.11 11.65
C MET A 99 15.69 -2.41 10.92
N LEU A 100 16.80 -1.94 11.47
CA LEU A 100 18.13 -2.28 10.97
C LEU A 100 18.35 -3.81 10.89
N THR A 101 17.80 -4.57 11.83
CA THR A 101 17.90 -6.03 11.90
C THR A 101 16.88 -6.78 11.04
N THR A 102 15.97 -6.07 10.36
CA THR A 102 15.00 -6.69 9.45
C THR A 102 15.72 -7.39 8.31
N THR A 103 15.27 -8.61 8.02
CA THR A 103 15.78 -9.43 6.92
C THR A 103 14.69 -9.66 5.91
N LEU A 104 15.01 -9.48 4.64
CA LEU A 104 14.11 -9.69 3.52
C LEU A 104 14.68 -10.78 2.61
N LYS A 105 13.92 -11.86 2.41
CA LYS A 105 14.30 -12.96 1.51
C LYS A 105 13.21 -13.15 0.46
N LYS A 106 13.51 -12.81 -0.80
CA LYS A 106 12.66 -13.14 -1.95
C LYS A 106 12.57 -14.67 -2.07
N ILE A 107 11.36 -15.17 -2.26
CA ILE A 107 11.09 -16.60 -2.45
C ILE A 107 10.36 -16.82 -3.77
N LYS A 108 10.41 -18.06 -4.26
CA LYS A 108 9.61 -18.45 -5.43
C LYS A 108 8.13 -18.33 -5.06
N ASP A 109 7.38 -17.70 -5.94
CA ASP A 109 5.94 -17.61 -5.83
C ASP A 109 5.31 -19.00 -6.01
N THR A 110 4.52 -19.41 -5.03
CA THR A 110 3.78 -20.67 -5.02
C THR A 110 2.32 -20.50 -5.41
N GLU A 111 1.92 -19.27 -5.80
CA GLU A 111 0.55 -18.88 -6.19
C GLU A 111 -0.50 -19.13 -5.08
N ASP A 112 -0.04 -19.32 -3.84
CA ASP A 112 -0.87 -19.48 -2.64
C ASP A 112 -1.27 -18.14 -2.02
N ILE A 113 -0.53 -17.08 -2.33
CA ILE A 113 -0.81 -15.71 -1.87
C ILE A 113 -1.53 -14.95 -2.99
N PRO A 114 -2.72 -14.37 -2.73
CA PRO A 114 -3.44 -13.60 -3.73
C PRO A 114 -2.60 -12.46 -4.31
N LYS A 115 -2.80 -12.16 -5.61
CA LYS A 115 -2.10 -11.07 -6.30
C LYS A 115 -2.66 -9.70 -5.90
N TYR A 116 -3.96 -9.63 -5.68
CA TYR A 116 -4.69 -8.41 -5.34
C TYR A 116 -5.70 -8.68 -4.22
N SER A 117 -6.01 -7.64 -3.45
CA SER A 117 -7.11 -7.65 -2.48
C SER A 117 -7.75 -6.26 -2.47
N PHE A 118 -9.07 -6.22 -2.50
CA PHE A 118 -9.85 -5.00 -2.56
C PHE A 118 -10.91 -5.01 -1.48
N LYS A 119 -11.02 -3.90 -0.75
CA LYS A 119 -12.11 -3.68 0.20
C LYS A 119 -13.09 -2.70 -0.43
N PHE A 120 -14.18 -3.24 -0.96
CA PHE A 120 -15.26 -2.43 -1.53
C PHE A 120 -16.11 -1.83 -0.41
N ILE A 121 -16.57 -0.61 -0.62
CA ILE A 121 -17.50 0.10 0.26
C ILE A 121 -18.76 0.36 -0.57
N ASN A 122 -19.92 0.14 0.02
CA ASN A 122 -21.19 0.47 -0.62
C ASN A 122 -21.30 2.00 -0.79
N THR A 123 -21.81 2.45 -1.93
CA THR A 123 -22.12 3.85 -2.23
C THR A 123 -22.86 4.57 -1.10
N ASP A 124 -23.79 3.89 -0.43
CA ASP A 124 -24.60 4.47 0.64
C ASP A 124 -23.77 4.89 1.87
N MET A 125 -22.62 4.23 2.05
CA MET A 125 -21.66 4.47 3.14
C MET A 125 -20.64 5.57 2.81
N LEU A 126 -20.61 6.09 1.58
CA LEU A 126 -19.67 7.14 1.18
C LEU A 126 -19.95 8.47 1.89
N SER A 127 -21.23 8.76 2.16
CA SER A 127 -21.67 9.97 2.87
C SER A 127 -21.02 10.09 4.26
N GLY A 128 -20.88 8.97 4.96
CA GLY A 128 -20.21 8.88 6.26
C GLY A 128 -18.69 9.06 6.23
N ARG A 129 -18.08 9.20 5.04
CA ARG A 129 -16.64 9.45 4.87
C ARG A 129 -16.29 10.87 4.47
N ILE A 130 -17.29 11.73 4.26
CA ILE A 130 -17.07 13.14 3.95
C ILE A 130 -16.31 13.78 5.11
N ASN A 131 -15.16 14.41 4.81
CA ASN A 131 -14.23 15.00 5.79
C ASN A 131 -13.63 14.02 6.83
N VAL A 132 -13.66 12.71 6.54
CA VAL A 132 -13.02 11.68 7.37
C VAL A 132 -11.69 11.26 6.72
N ASP A 133 -10.60 11.96 7.08
CA ASP A 133 -9.27 11.74 6.50
C ASP A 133 -8.57 10.46 7.00
N MET A 134 -9.27 9.60 7.73
CA MET A 134 -8.68 8.47 8.43
C MET A 134 -8.15 7.39 7.46
N TYR A 135 -8.88 7.16 6.36
CA TYR A 135 -8.56 6.16 5.35
C TYR A 135 -8.64 6.75 3.95
N LEU A 136 -7.68 6.40 3.09
CA LEU A 136 -7.78 6.68 1.67
C LEU A 136 -8.83 5.75 1.07
N SER A 137 -9.88 6.32 0.47
CA SER A 137 -10.94 5.55 -0.17
C SER A 137 -10.65 5.49 -1.67
N GLY A 138 -10.40 4.30 -2.19
CA GLY A 138 -10.34 4.08 -3.64
C GLY A 138 -11.76 3.99 -4.19
N ASN A 139 -12.20 4.96 -4.99
CA ASN A 139 -13.44 4.86 -5.74
C ASN A 139 -13.17 4.18 -7.08
N ILE A 140 -13.67 2.95 -7.22
CA ILE A 140 -13.62 2.21 -8.49
C ILE A 140 -14.52 2.85 -9.55
N THR A 141 -15.57 3.56 -9.14
CA THR A 141 -16.43 4.34 -10.06
C THR A 141 -15.64 5.40 -10.80
N ASP A 142 -14.75 6.11 -10.11
CA ASP A 142 -13.89 7.12 -10.73
C ASP A 142 -12.91 6.44 -11.68
N PHE A 143 -12.32 5.31 -11.29
CA PHE A 143 -11.40 4.54 -12.14
C PHE A 143 -12.06 4.01 -13.42
N ILE A 144 -13.26 3.42 -13.34
CA ILE A 144 -14.03 2.95 -14.50
C ILE A 144 -14.46 4.13 -15.38
N PHE A 145 -14.88 5.24 -14.78
CA PHE A 145 -15.25 6.45 -15.53
C PHE A 145 -14.05 7.04 -16.27
N PHE A 146 -12.88 7.15 -15.64
CA PHE A 146 -11.66 7.62 -16.29
C PHE A 146 -11.17 6.66 -17.38
N TYR A 147 -11.24 5.35 -17.16
CA TYR A 147 -10.86 4.36 -18.18
C TYR A 147 -11.79 4.39 -19.39
N THR A 148 -13.11 4.47 -19.17
CA THR A 148 -14.10 4.59 -20.24
C THR A 148 -13.97 5.91 -21.00
N ILE A 149 -13.79 7.05 -20.31
CA ILE A 149 -13.50 8.34 -20.96
C ILE A 149 -12.20 8.27 -21.78
N SER A 150 -11.15 7.62 -21.27
CA SER A 150 -9.86 7.52 -21.97
C SER A 150 -9.95 6.66 -23.24
N LEU A 151 -10.73 5.57 -23.20
CA LEU A 151 -11.04 4.75 -24.39
C LEU A 151 -11.89 5.52 -25.41
N ILE A 152 -12.77 6.42 -24.95
CA ILE A 152 -13.59 7.27 -25.82
C ILE A 152 -12.77 8.44 -26.42
N ARG A 153 -11.65 8.85 -25.78
CA ARG A 153 -10.96 10.13 -26.07
C ARG A 153 -9.71 10.03 -26.98
N GLN A 154 -9.69 9.16 -27.99
CA GLN A 154 -8.85 9.41 -29.18
C GLN A 154 -9.65 9.23 -30.49
N PRO A 155 -9.54 10.12 -31.50
CA PRO A 155 -8.93 11.45 -31.56
C PRO A 155 -9.94 12.56 -31.97
N SER A 156 -9.99 13.67 -31.24
CA SER A 156 -9.96 15.03 -31.78
C SER A 156 -10.03 16.07 -30.67
N ASN A 157 -9.26 17.13 -30.88
CA ASN A 157 -8.86 18.15 -29.93
C ASN A 157 -10.03 18.79 -29.15
N MET A 158 -9.94 18.81 -27.82
CA MET A 158 -10.37 19.96 -27.04
C MET A 158 -9.68 20.02 -25.67
N ARG A 159 -9.06 21.19 -25.41
CA ARG A 159 -8.55 21.62 -24.11
C ARG A 159 -9.72 21.80 -23.16
N THR A 160 -9.65 21.16 -21.99
CA THR A 160 -10.45 21.58 -20.83
C THR A 160 -9.58 21.61 -19.58
N ASN A 161 -9.50 22.80 -19.00
CA ASN A 161 -8.86 23.10 -17.73
C ASN A 161 -9.66 22.43 -16.61
N PHE A 162 -9.18 21.30 -16.10
CA PHE A 162 -9.54 20.84 -14.76
C PHE A 162 -8.29 20.88 -13.89
N GLY A 163 -8.22 21.91 -13.04
CA GLY A 163 -7.27 21.98 -11.95
C GLY A 163 -7.66 20.95 -10.90
N LEU A 164 -7.12 19.75 -11.01
CA LEU A 164 -7.07 18.78 -9.92
C LEU A 164 -5.60 18.59 -9.59
N THR A 165 -5.23 19.05 -8.39
CA THR A 165 -3.89 18.95 -7.84
C THR A 165 -3.50 17.48 -7.83
N LYS A 166 -2.43 17.19 -8.57
CA LYS A 166 -1.84 15.90 -8.89
C LYS A 166 -1.66 15.01 -7.65
N ILE A 167 -2.69 14.29 -7.23
CA ILE A 167 -2.55 13.11 -6.38
C ILE A 167 -2.03 12.04 -7.32
N ARG A 168 -0.78 11.62 -7.10
CA ARG A 168 -0.07 10.62 -7.91
C ARG A 168 -1.00 9.48 -8.27
N ASP A 169 -1.13 9.30 -9.58
CA ASP A 169 -2.02 8.34 -10.21
C ASP A 169 -1.85 6.95 -9.60
N ILE A 170 -2.91 6.45 -8.95
CA ILE A 170 -3.06 5.01 -8.71
C ILE A 170 -3.56 4.44 -10.05
N VAL A 171 -2.65 4.30 -11.01
CA VAL A 171 -2.92 3.48 -12.21
C VAL A 171 -2.65 2.04 -11.83
N LEU A 172 -3.71 1.30 -11.52
CA LEU A 172 -3.67 -0.16 -11.60
C LEU A 172 -3.62 -0.51 -13.09
N LEU A 173 -2.42 -0.74 -13.61
CA LEU A 173 -2.23 -1.55 -14.81
C LEU A 173 -2.81 -2.94 -14.50
N ILE A 174 -4.03 -3.17 -14.95
CA ILE A 174 -4.53 -4.50 -15.26
C ILE A 174 -4.28 -4.61 -16.76
N GLU A 175 -3.50 -5.63 -17.14
CA GLU A 175 -3.08 -5.91 -18.52
C GLU A 175 -4.22 -5.82 -19.54
#